data_AF-A0A7C5UW35-F1
#
_entry.id   AF-A0A7C5UW35-F1
#
_cell.length_a   1.000
_cell.length_b   1.000
_cell.length_c   1.000
_cell.angle_alpha   90.00
_cell.angle_beta   90.00
_cell.angle_gamma   90.00
#
_symmetry.space_group_name_H-M   'P 1'
#
loop_
_entity.id
_entity.type
_entity.pdbx_description
1 polymer ?
#
loop_
_entity_poly.entity_id
_entity_poly.type
_entity_poly.pdbx_seq_one_letter_code
_entity_poly.pdbx_strand_id
1 'polypeptide(L)' 'MSYLPISGRDIEALVKAVRLGEEVKPSQQAKRDVFREYGIAGTEKDRILTAIYYDIWRRVGIIDRIASELIGVKDVAII' A
#
# COMPACT_ATOMS: atom_id res chain seq x y z
N MET A 1 13.42 18.16 8.58
CA MET A 1 12.56 17.08 8.05
C MET A 1 12.76 17.02 6.54
N SER A 2 13.24 15.91 6.01
CA SER A 2 13.29 15.69 4.55
C SER A 2 11.96 15.07 4.10
N TYR A 3 11.27 15.69 3.16
CA TYR A 3 10.04 15.13 2.58
C TYR A 3 10.38 13.96 1.66
N LEU A 4 9.56 12.91 1.68
CA LEU A 4 9.65 11.83 0.70
C LEU A 4 9.10 12.33 -0.64
N PRO A 5 9.84 12.24 -1.76
CA PRO A 5 9.37 12.70 -3.07
C PRO A 5 8.38 11.69 -3.68
N ILE A 6 7.15 11.67 -3.16
CA ILE A 6 6.05 10.81 -3.60
C ILE A 6 4.99 11.68 -4.30
N SER A 7 4.68 11.35 -5.55
CA SER A 7 3.63 12.00 -6.33
C SER A 7 2.26 11.36 -6.08
N GLY A 8 1.18 12.04 -6.50
CA GLY A 8 -0.18 11.46 -6.42
C GLY A 8 -0.30 10.11 -7.14
N ARG A 9 0.37 9.95 -8.29
CA ARG A 9 0.41 8.69 -9.05
C ARG A 9 1.10 7.55 -8.30
N ASP A 10 2.08 7.87 -7.46
CA ASP A 10 2.77 6.88 -6.63
C ASP A 10 1.87 6.40 -5.47
N ILE A 11 1.06 7.32 -4.90
CA ILE A 11 0.06 6.98 -3.87
C ILE A 11 -1.03 6.09 -4.47
N GLU A 12 -1.54 6.44 -5.65
CA GLU A 12 -2.52 5.63 -6.37
C GLU A 12 -2.01 4.20 -6.61
N ALA A 13 -0.75 4.06 -7.04
CA ALA A 13 -0.10 2.77 -7.20
C ALA A 13 -0.03 1.97 -5.89
N LEU A 14 0.29 2.62 -4.76
CA LEU A 14 0.31 1.98 -3.46
C LEU A 14 -1.06 1.49 -3.03
N VAL A 15 -2.09 2.34 -3.13
CA VAL A 15 -3.47 1.97 -2.77
C VAL A 15 -3.93 0.79 -3.61
N LYS A 16 -3.73 0.85 -4.94
CA LYS A 16 -4.10 -0.24 -5.85
C LYS A 16 -3.35 -1.53 -5.53
N ALA A 17 -2.05 -1.44 -5.18
CA ALA A 17 -1.26 -2.59 -4.80
C ALA A 17 -1.76 -3.25 -3.50
N VAL A 18 -2.12 -2.45 -2.49
CA VAL A 18 -2.63 -2.97 -1.20
C VAL A 18 -3.95 -3.68 -1.41
N ARG A 19 -4.91 -3.02 -2.08
CA ARG A 19 -6.22 -3.59 -2.43
C ARG A 19 -6.08 -4.90 -3.19
N LEU A 20 -5.29 -4.91 -4.27
CA LEU A 20 -5.06 -6.13 -5.05
C LEU A 20 -4.37 -7.23 -4.21
N GLY A 21 -3.50 -6.84 -3.28
CA GLY A 21 -2.83 -7.77 -2.38
C GLY A 21 -3.76 -8.38 -1.33
N GLU A 22 -4.91 -7.78 -1.03
CA GLU A 22 -5.97 -8.41 -0.23
C GLU A 22 -6.64 -9.53 -1.03
N GLU A 23 -7.02 -9.24 -2.28
CA GLU A 23 -7.72 -10.16 -3.20
C GLU A 23 -6.81 -11.32 -3.69
N VAL A 24 -5.54 -11.02 -4.02
CA VAL A 24 -4.60 -11.96 -4.65
C VAL A 24 -3.41 -12.23 -3.73
N LYS A 25 -3.24 -13.50 -3.37
CA LYS A 25 -2.07 -13.99 -2.63
C LYS A 25 -1.12 -14.75 -3.57
N PRO A 26 0.21 -14.64 -3.39
CA PRO A 26 0.91 -13.84 -2.38
C PRO A 26 0.86 -12.33 -2.71
N SER A 27 0.69 -11.49 -1.68
CA SER A 27 0.53 -10.04 -1.86
C SER A 27 1.75 -9.37 -2.52
N GLN A 28 2.91 -10.02 -2.47
CA GLN A 28 4.12 -9.62 -3.18
C GLN A 28 3.93 -9.61 -4.71
N GLN A 29 3.17 -10.58 -5.23
CA GLN A 29 2.89 -10.67 -6.67
C GLN A 29 1.96 -9.55 -7.11
N ALA A 30 0.88 -9.29 -6.36
CA ALA A 30 -0.02 -8.14 -6.57
C ALA A 30 0.75 -6.81 -6.66
N LYS A 31 1.65 -6.56 -5.71
CA LYS A 31 2.52 -5.37 -5.71
C LYS A 31 3.41 -5.30 -6.95
N ARG A 32 4.01 -6.41 -7.39
CA ARG A 32 4.84 -6.43 -8.60
C ARG A 32 4.05 -6.09 -9.85
N ASP A 33 2.82 -6.57 -9.95
CA ASP A 33 1.98 -6.35 -11.12
C ASP A 33 1.52 -4.90 -11.21
N VAL A 34 1.07 -4.32 -10.10
CA VAL A 34 0.73 -2.88 -10.05
C VAL A 34 1.95 -1.99 -10.29
N PHE A 35 3.11 -2.31 -9.71
CA PHE A 35 4.31 -1.50 -9.92
C PHE A 35 4.82 -1.54 -11.36
N ARG A 36 4.60 -2.65 -12.09
CA ARG A 36 4.88 -2.71 -13.53
C ARG A 36 3.89 -1.87 -14.32
N GLU A 37 2.60 -1.97 -14.02
CA GLU A 37 1.55 -1.19 -14.68
C GLU A 37 1.80 0.32 -14.55
N TYR A 38 2.30 0.78 -13.40
CA TYR A 38 2.58 2.17 -13.13
C TYR A 38 3.98 2.64 -13.56
N GLY A 39 4.82 1.74 -14.10
CA GLY A 39 6.19 2.05 -14.50
C GLY A 39 7.14 2.34 -13.32
N ILE A 40 6.81 1.84 -12.13
CA ILE A 40 7.58 2.01 -10.89
C ILE A 40 8.66 0.92 -10.76
N ALA A 41 8.39 -0.29 -11.25
CA ALA A 41 9.28 -1.43 -11.07
C ALA A 41 10.70 -1.15 -11.58
N GLY A 42 11.70 -1.34 -10.72
CA GLY A 42 13.13 -1.08 -11.05
C GLY A 42 13.56 0.40 -11.00
N THR A 43 12.67 1.33 -10.65
CA THR A 43 13.03 2.74 -10.40
C THR A 43 13.48 2.95 -8.95
N GLU A 44 14.02 4.13 -8.63
CA GLU A 44 14.35 4.50 -7.24
C GLU A 44 13.12 4.47 -6.31
N LYS A 45 11.93 4.74 -6.87
CA LYS A 45 10.67 4.73 -6.13
C LYS A 45 10.24 3.32 -5.73
N ASP A 46 10.63 2.29 -6.47
CA ASP A 46 10.29 0.90 -6.15
C ASP A 46 10.70 0.56 -4.73
N ARG A 47 11.94 0.92 -4.34
CA ARG A 47 12.46 0.67 -3.00
C ARG A 47 11.63 1.39 -1.92
N ILE A 48 11.33 2.66 -2.14
CA ILE A 48 10.58 3.50 -1.18
C ILE A 48 9.16 2.98 -1.01
N LEU A 49 8.45 2.77 -2.12
CA LEU A 49 7.07 2.32 -2.12
C LEU A 49 6.96 0.87 -1.63
N THR A 50 7.92 0.00 -1.95
CA THR A 50 7.99 -1.37 -1.40
C THR A 50 8.15 -1.35 0.13
N ALA A 51 8.98 -0.44 0.68
CA ALA A 51 9.12 -0.31 2.14
C ALA A 51 7.81 0.11 2.81
N ILE A 52 7.10 1.09 2.23
CA ILE A 52 5.78 1.54 2.71
C ILE A 52 4.77 0.39 2.62
N TYR A 53 4.71 -0.31 1.48
CA TYR A 53 3.82 -1.44 1.26
C TYR A 53 3.97 -2.50 2.35
N TYR A 54 5.19 -2.94 2.64
CA TYR A 54 5.42 -3.94 3.69
C TYR A 54 5.19 -3.41 5.10
N ASP A 55 5.37 -2.12 5.36
CA ASP A 55 5.04 -1.55 6.66
C ASP A 55 3.52 -1.52 6.90
N ILE A 56 2.73 -1.24 5.85
CA ILE A 56 1.26 -1.36 5.87
C ILE A 56 0.87 -2.80 6.22
N TRP A 57 1.36 -3.79 5.47
CA TRP A 57 1.04 -5.21 5.74
C TRP A 57 1.42 -5.66 7.15
N ARG A 58 2.56 -5.20 7.67
CA ARG A 58 3.00 -5.53 9.03
C ARG A 58 2.09 -4.93 10.11
N ARG A 59 1.43 -3.81 9.81
CA ARG A 59 0.64 -3.02 10.76
C ARG A 59 -0.85 -3.03 10.43
N VAL A 60 -1.32 -3.88 9.51
CA VAL A 60 -2.68 -3.84 8.97
C VAL A 60 -3.74 -3.80 10.08
N GLY A 61 -3.69 -4.73 11.05
CA GLY A 61 -4.66 -4.73 12.15
C GLY A 61 -4.57 -3.52 13.09
N ILE A 62 -3.40 -2.87 13.22
CA ILE A 62 -3.27 -1.62 13.98
C ILE A 62 -3.90 -0.47 13.19
N ILE A 63 -3.66 -0.42 11.88
CA ILE A 63 -4.24 0.56 10.97
C ILE A 63 -5.77 0.41 10.97
N ASP A 64 -6.29 -0.81 10.88
CA ASP A 64 -7.72 -1.12 10.91
C ASP A 64 -8.37 -0.65 12.19
N ARG A 65 -7.71 -0.91 13.34
CA ARG A 65 -8.20 -0.45 14.64
C ARG A 65 -8.29 1.07 14.68
N ILE A 66 -7.24 1.78 14.27
CA ILE A 66 -7.22 3.24 14.25
C ILE A 66 -8.28 3.79 13.29
N ALA A 67 -8.41 3.22 12.09
CA ALA A 67 -9.40 3.63 11.10
C ALA A 67 -10.83 3.41 11.61
N SER A 68 -11.09 2.25 12.23
CA SER A 68 -12.37 1.92 12.86
C SER A 68 -12.73 2.89 13.99
N GLU A 69 -11.76 3.25 14.85
CA GLU A 69 -11.94 4.24 15.93
C GLU A 69 -12.26 5.64 15.39
N LEU A 70 -11.60 6.05 14.29
CA LEU A 70 -11.82 7.37 13.68
C LEU A 70 -13.14 7.48 12.91
N ILE A 71 -13.59 6.40 12.27
CA ILE A 71 -14.78 6.39 11.41
C ILE A 71 -16.04 5.93 12.16
N GLY A 72 -15.89 5.24 13.29
CA GLY A 72 -17.00 4.70 14.08
C GLY A 72 -17.62 3.42 13.49
N VAL A 73 -16.95 2.77 12.54
CA VAL A 73 -17.37 1.52 11.91
C VAL A 73 -16.52 0.37 12.45
N LYS A 74 -17.16 -0.71 12.90
CA LYS A 74 -16.46 -1.96 13.25
C LYS A 74 -16.38 -2.84 12.01
N ASP A 75 -15.27 -3.56 11.86
CA ASP A 75 -14.93 -4.40 10.70
C ASP A 75 -14.60 -3.62 9.42
N VAL A 76 -13.71 -2.62 9.53
CA VAL A 76 -13.05 -2.05 8.36
C VAL A 76 -12.07 -3.09 7.82
N ALA A 77 -12.51 -3.95 6.90
CA ALA A 77 -11.58 -4.54 5.95
C ALA A 77 -11.00 -3.38 5.13
N ILE A 78 -9.68 -3.29 4.96
CA ILE A 78 -9.09 -2.29 4.06
C ILE A 78 -9.37 -2.72 2.61
N ILE A 79 -10.62 -2.48 2.19
CA ILE A 79 -11.19 -2.50 0.82
C ILE A 79 -10.62 -3.52 -0.15
#